data_AF-B4N090-F1
#
_entry.id   AF-B4N090-F1
#
_cell.length_a   1.000
_cell.length_b   1.000
_cell.length_c   1.000
_cell.angle_alpha   90.00
_cell.angle_beta   90.00
_cell.angle_gamma   90.00
#
_symmetry.space_group_name_H-M   'P 1'
#
loop_
_entity.id
_entity.type
_entity.pdbx_description
1 polymer ?
#
loop_
_entity_poly.entity_id
_entity_poly.type
_entity_poly.pdbx_seq_one_letter_code
_entity_poly.pdbx_strand_id
1 'polypeptide(L)'
;MFRSELQPGLPLHHFPTPTQLQVLQQRVEDNQQRRPQPPFAAQNVRAPSDASDDRHEEVGLFMRRCYMTAGLFIVVTAWQWMILSYVLKQDGDYIIGGFICLVSSFAVLVILAICVQFRHNVACGYILGWLFVETAAMGIVLMMPERSLEHICLTLLVALSVLVFCYLLGAWVPKVVLPGEITVFLFLVIFIVMSIILLTLSIVTDQPKYKTLYFVLLAVFLVPTSVYHSQVIHGRRFRVPSKEFINFAVSVYVNFLMFFASIYYSMWAWEW
;
A
#
# COMPACT_ATOMS: atom_id res chain seq x y z
N MET A 1 54.09 -58.58 1.77
CA MET A 1 55.14 -57.69 1.25
C MET A 1 54.44 -56.48 0.61
N PHE A 2 54.07 -55.49 1.41
CA PHE A 2 53.38 -54.27 0.95
C PHE A 2 54.31 -53.08 1.25
N ARG A 3 54.72 -52.38 0.20
CA ARG A 3 55.61 -51.23 0.25
C ARG A 3 54.76 -49.98 0.43
N SER A 4 54.89 -49.32 1.58
CA SER A 4 54.26 -48.04 1.91
C SER A 4 55.10 -46.90 1.32
N GLU A 5 54.60 -46.23 0.29
CA GLU A 5 55.17 -44.98 -0.20
C GLU A 5 54.51 -43.80 0.52
N LEU A 6 55.23 -43.19 1.45
CA LEU A 6 54.88 -41.88 2.01
C LEU A 6 55.18 -40.80 0.96
N GLN A 7 54.15 -40.07 0.53
CA GLN A 7 54.32 -38.80 -0.18
C GLN A 7 54.91 -37.73 0.77
N PRO A 8 56.03 -37.09 0.42
CA PRO A 8 56.54 -35.95 1.17
C PRO A 8 55.95 -34.64 0.62
N GLY A 9 55.51 -33.77 1.53
CA GLY A 9 55.44 -32.33 1.26
C GLY A 9 54.04 -31.77 1.03
N LEU A 10 53.24 -31.65 2.10
CA LEU A 10 52.26 -30.56 2.14
C LEU A 10 53.02 -29.23 2.31
N PRO A 11 52.86 -28.24 1.42
CA PRO A 11 53.42 -26.92 1.63
C PRO A 11 52.79 -26.29 2.87
N LEU A 12 53.61 -25.86 3.83
CA LEU A 12 53.15 -25.07 4.97
C LEU A 12 52.42 -23.83 4.44
N HIS A 13 51.12 -23.75 4.74
CA HIS A 13 50.32 -22.55 4.52
C HIS A 13 50.94 -21.42 5.34
N HIS A 14 51.70 -20.54 4.68
CA HIS A 14 52.19 -19.31 5.30
C HIS A 14 50.97 -18.46 5.68
N PHE A 15 50.69 -18.37 6.97
CA PHE A 15 49.76 -17.39 7.48
C PHE A 15 50.35 -15.99 7.23
N PRO A 16 49.62 -15.08 6.57
CA PRO A 16 50.11 -13.73 6.34
C PRO A 16 50.36 -13.06 7.69
N THR A 17 51.56 -12.50 7.85
CA THR A 17 51.93 -11.71 9.02
C THR A 17 50.99 -10.49 9.15
N PRO A 18 50.70 -10.02 10.38
CA PRO A 18 49.69 -8.98 10.63
C PRO A 18 49.93 -7.68 9.83
N THR A 19 51.18 -7.39 9.47
CA THR A 19 51.56 -6.27 8.60
C THR A 19 51.07 -6.43 7.15
N GLN A 20 51.04 -7.66 6.62
CA GLN A 20 50.50 -7.91 5.26
C GLN A 20 48.98 -7.79 5.22
N LEU A 21 48.30 -8.13 6.32
CA LEU A 21 46.86 -7.99 6.45
C LEU A 21 46.44 -6.51 6.41
N GLN A 22 47.18 -5.63 7.09
CA GLN A 22 46.94 -4.18 7.02
C GLN A 22 47.14 -3.61 5.62
N VAL A 23 48.21 -4.02 4.91
CA VAL A 23 48.45 -3.56 3.54
C VAL A 23 47.37 -4.07 2.58
N LEU A 24 46.90 -5.31 2.74
CA LEU A 24 45.78 -5.84 1.95
C LEU A 24 44.47 -5.12 2.24
N GLN A 25 44.18 -4.82 3.51
CA GLN A 25 42.97 -4.09 3.90
C GLN A 25 42.98 -2.67 3.31
N GLN A 26 44.11 -1.98 3.41
CA GLN A 26 44.28 -0.63 2.88
C GLN A 26 44.21 -0.61 1.34
N ARG A 27 44.73 -1.65 0.67
CA ARG A 27 44.65 -1.78 -0.80
C ARG A 27 43.25 -2.14 -1.30
N VAL A 28 42.42 -2.79 -0.48
CA VAL A 28 41.01 -3.05 -0.79
C VAL A 28 40.17 -1.77 -0.64
N GLU A 29 40.44 -0.95 0.36
CA GLU A 29 39.81 0.37 0.54
C GLU A 29 40.14 1.32 -0.62
N ASP A 30 41.41 1.42 -1.01
CA ASP A 30 41.84 2.28 -2.12
C ASP A 30 41.27 1.84 -3.48
N ASN A 31 41.14 0.53 -3.72
CA ASN A 31 40.53 0.00 -4.94
C ASN A 31 39.00 0.13 -4.96
N GLN A 32 38.33 0.17 -3.82
CA GLN A 32 36.89 0.46 -3.76
C GLN A 32 36.59 1.91 -4.11
N GLN A 33 37.48 2.84 -3.81
CA GLN A 33 37.33 4.26 -4.18
C GLN A 33 37.51 4.54 -5.69
N ARG A 34 38.25 3.69 -6.40
CA ARG A 34 38.51 3.87 -7.85
C ARG A 34 37.61 3.07 -8.78
N ARG A 35 36.74 2.21 -8.28
CA ARG A 35 35.74 1.60 -9.17
C ARG A 35 34.75 2.68 -9.60
N PRO A 36 34.59 2.95 -10.91
CA PRO A 36 33.52 3.83 -11.38
C PRO A 36 32.21 3.23 -10.87
N GLN A 37 31.61 3.89 -9.89
CA GLN A 37 30.32 3.47 -9.38
C GLN A 37 29.35 3.52 -10.56
N PRO A 38 28.55 2.46 -10.79
CA PRO A 38 27.49 2.54 -11.79
C PRO A 38 26.65 3.78 -11.48
N PRO A 39 26.19 4.54 -12.49
CA PRO A 39 25.54 5.84 -12.32
C PRO A 39 24.32 5.81 -11.37
N PHE A 40 23.81 4.62 -11.03
CA PHE A 40 22.73 4.39 -10.07
C PHE A 40 23.18 4.31 -8.59
N ALA A 41 24.47 4.10 -8.29
CA ALA A 41 24.98 3.96 -6.93
C ALA A 41 25.49 5.28 -6.30
N ALA A 42 25.82 6.28 -7.12
CA ALA A 42 26.38 7.56 -6.67
C ALA A 42 25.37 8.50 -5.99
N GLN A 43 24.07 8.19 -6.02
CA GLN A 43 23.04 9.12 -5.54
C GLN A 43 22.84 9.10 -4.01
N ASN A 44 23.44 8.14 -3.29
CA ASN A 44 23.20 7.94 -1.85
C ASN A 44 24.39 8.24 -0.92
N VAL A 45 25.54 8.70 -1.42
CA VAL A 45 26.76 8.93 -0.59
C VAL A 45 27.21 10.40 -0.58
N ARG A 46 26.26 11.33 -0.45
CA ARG A 46 26.56 12.67 0.05
C ARG A 46 25.85 12.82 1.39
N ALA A 47 26.61 13.00 2.46
CA ALA A 47 26.09 13.43 3.75
C ALA A 47 26.30 14.95 3.85
N PRO A 48 25.24 15.77 3.71
CA PRO A 48 25.27 17.14 4.18
C PRO A 48 24.68 17.14 5.59
N SER A 49 25.47 17.59 6.56
CA SER A 49 25.05 17.80 7.95
C SER A 49 23.89 18.80 8.06
N ASP A 50 23.78 19.75 7.11
CA ASP A 50 22.68 20.73 7.04
C ASP A 50 21.47 20.24 6.22
N ALA A 51 21.59 19.15 5.47
CA ALA A 51 20.45 18.60 4.71
C ALA A 51 19.54 17.70 5.56
N SER A 52 19.77 17.61 6.87
CA SER A 52 18.85 16.89 7.76
C SER A 52 17.57 17.69 7.99
N ASP A 53 17.66 19.01 8.16
CA ASP A 53 16.51 19.88 8.45
C ASP A 53 15.59 20.05 7.23
N ASP A 54 16.17 20.34 6.05
CA ASP A 54 15.42 20.44 4.77
C ASP A 54 14.64 19.15 4.45
N ARG A 55 15.19 17.98 4.80
CA ARG A 55 14.52 16.69 4.57
C ARG A 55 13.28 16.51 5.43
N HIS A 56 13.28 17.01 6.66
CA HIS A 56 12.12 16.92 7.55
C HIS A 56 10.98 17.81 7.05
N GLU A 57 11.31 19.00 6.54
CA GLU A 57 10.32 19.91 5.97
C GLU A 57 9.68 19.36 4.68
N GLU A 58 10.48 18.80 3.76
CA GLU A 58 9.99 18.19 2.52
C GLU A 58 9.01 17.03 2.80
N VAL A 59 9.35 16.15 3.74
CA VAL A 59 8.50 15.02 4.13
C VAL A 59 7.21 15.52 4.80
N GLY A 60 7.30 16.51 5.69
CA GLY A 60 6.13 17.10 6.33
C GLY A 60 5.14 17.72 5.34
N LEU A 61 5.66 18.45 4.35
CA LEU A 61 4.84 19.06 3.29
C LEU A 61 4.22 18.01 2.36
N PHE A 62 4.97 16.95 2.02
CA PHE A 62 4.45 15.80 1.27
C PHE A 62 3.29 15.12 2.02
N MET A 63 3.51 14.78 3.29
CA MET A 63 2.50 14.13 4.14
C MET A 63 1.23 14.98 4.23
N ARG A 64 1.37 16.29 4.49
CA ARG A 64 0.24 17.21 4.58
C ARG A 64 -0.56 17.25 3.30
N ARG A 65 0.10 17.34 2.13
CA ARG A 65 -0.57 17.32 0.82
C ARG A 65 -1.29 16.00 0.59
N CYS A 66 -0.63 14.87 0.85
CA CYS A 66 -1.20 13.55 0.71
C CYS A 66 -2.49 13.38 1.53
N TYR A 67 -2.45 13.70 2.83
CA TYR A 67 -3.62 13.54 3.71
C TYR A 67 -4.73 14.56 3.41
N MET A 68 -4.39 15.80 3.05
CA MET A 68 -5.40 16.79 2.65
C MET A 68 -6.12 16.37 1.37
N THR A 69 -5.38 15.88 0.37
CA THR A 69 -5.99 15.38 -0.88
C THR A 69 -6.83 14.13 -0.63
N ALA A 70 -6.34 13.17 0.16
CA ALA A 70 -7.12 11.99 0.52
C ALA A 70 -8.40 12.34 1.31
N GLY A 71 -8.28 13.27 2.26
CA GLY A 71 -9.43 13.77 3.04
C GLY A 71 -10.46 14.45 2.14
N LEU A 72 -10.02 15.25 1.16
CA LEU A 72 -10.92 15.87 0.18
C LEU A 72 -11.66 14.81 -0.65
N PHE A 73 -10.97 13.76 -1.12
CA PHE A 73 -11.61 12.65 -1.82
C PHE A 73 -12.67 11.96 -0.95
N ILE A 74 -12.33 11.65 0.31
CA ILE A 74 -13.26 11.01 1.25
C ILE A 74 -14.49 11.88 1.51
N VAL A 75 -14.31 13.20 1.70
CA VAL A 75 -15.43 14.13 1.94
C VAL A 75 -16.35 14.21 0.73
N VAL A 76 -15.81 14.30 -0.49
CA VAL A 76 -16.62 14.32 -1.71
C VAL A 76 -17.40 13.01 -1.88
N THR A 77 -16.75 11.87 -1.68
CA THR A 77 -17.42 10.55 -1.75
C THR A 77 -18.53 10.44 -0.71
N ALA A 78 -18.28 10.83 0.55
CA ALA A 78 -19.29 10.82 1.60
C ALA A 78 -20.49 11.72 1.24
N TRP A 79 -20.22 12.91 0.73
CA TRP A 79 -21.25 13.84 0.27
C TRP A 79 -22.09 13.26 -0.88
N GLN A 80 -21.44 12.64 -1.87
CA GLN A 80 -22.10 11.96 -2.99
C GLN A 80 -22.98 10.81 -2.51
N TRP A 81 -22.49 9.98 -1.60
CA TRP A 81 -23.27 8.87 -1.05
C TRP A 81 -24.50 9.37 -0.28
N MET A 82 -24.38 10.44 0.50
CA MET A 82 -25.53 11.05 1.19
C MET A 82 -26.57 11.56 0.19
N ILE A 83 -26.16 12.29 -0.84
CA ILE A 83 -27.08 12.79 -1.88
C ILE A 83 -27.74 11.63 -2.63
N LEU A 84 -26.97 10.64 -3.07
CA LEU A 84 -27.48 9.53 -3.88
C LEU A 84 -28.42 8.63 -3.08
N SER A 85 -28.17 8.46 -1.78
CA SER A 85 -29.08 7.71 -0.90
C SER A 85 -30.41 8.44 -0.70
N TYR A 86 -30.42 9.77 -0.82
CA TYR A 86 -31.65 10.55 -0.76
C TYR A 86 -32.39 10.60 -2.11
N VAL A 87 -31.66 10.71 -3.22
CA VAL A 87 -32.24 10.92 -4.56
C VAL A 87 -32.67 9.62 -5.23
N LEU A 88 -31.89 8.54 -5.09
CA LEU A 88 -32.19 7.27 -5.75
C LEU A 88 -33.16 6.44 -4.90
N LYS A 89 -34.32 6.09 -5.49
CA LYS A 89 -35.25 5.14 -4.88
C LYS A 89 -34.59 3.76 -4.74
N GLN A 90 -34.93 3.05 -3.66
CA GLN A 90 -34.38 1.73 -3.33
C GLN A 90 -34.74 0.65 -4.36
N ASP A 91 -35.87 0.78 -5.06
CA ASP A 91 -36.40 -0.27 -5.94
C ASP A 91 -35.74 -0.38 -7.34
N GLY A 92 -34.73 0.44 -7.65
CA GLY A 92 -34.11 0.43 -8.97
C GLY A 92 -32.97 -0.58 -9.09
N ASP A 93 -33.01 -1.42 -10.13
CA ASP A 93 -31.91 -2.32 -10.48
C ASP A 93 -30.74 -1.54 -11.12
N TYR A 94 -29.93 -0.92 -10.26
CA TYR A 94 -28.75 -0.15 -10.67
C TYR A 94 -27.45 -0.97 -10.58
N ILE A 95 -27.55 -2.28 -10.35
CA ILE A 95 -26.41 -3.18 -10.10
C ILE A 95 -25.45 -3.17 -11.29
N ILE A 96 -25.99 -3.24 -12.52
CA ILE A 96 -25.19 -3.22 -13.74
C ILE A 96 -24.44 -1.88 -13.89
N GLY A 97 -25.10 -0.76 -13.59
CA GLY A 97 -24.49 0.57 -13.62
C GLY A 97 -23.34 0.67 -12.61
N GLY A 98 -23.56 0.19 -11.38
CA GLY A 98 -22.52 0.13 -10.35
C GLY A 98 -21.33 -0.74 -10.76
N PHE A 99 -21.58 -1.90 -11.36
CA PHE A 99 -20.53 -2.77 -11.87
C PHE A 99 -19.69 -2.11 -12.97
N ILE A 100 -20.32 -1.45 -13.95
CA ILE A 100 -19.61 -0.71 -15.01
C ILE A 100 -18.75 0.41 -14.42
N CYS A 101 -19.28 1.16 -13.46
CA CYS A 101 -18.54 2.21 -12.74
C CYS A 101 -17.34 1.63 -11.98
N LEU A 102 -17.49 0.49 -11.30
CA LEU A 102 -16.38 -0.18 -10.61
C LEU A 102 -15.29 -0.67 -11.58
N VAL A 103 -15.67 -1.31 -12.70
CA VAL A 103 -14.71 -1.75 -13.73
C VAL A 103 -13.97 -0.55 -14.32
N SER A 104 -14.69 0.54 -14.59
CA SER A 104 -14.09 1.80 -15.05
C SER A 104 -13.10 2.37 -14.03
N SER A 105 -13.48 2.41 -12.75
CA SER A 105 -12.59 2.87 -11.67
C SER A 105 -11.32 2.02 -11.57
N PHE A 106 -11.45 0.70 -11.71
CA PHE A 106 -10.30 -0.21 -11.69
C PHE A 106 -9.38 0.03 -12.89
N ALA A 107 -9.92 0.26 -14.08
CA ALA A 107 -9.12 0.61 -15.26
C ALA A 107 -8.35 1.92 -15.05
N VAL A 108 -8.98 2.96 -14.48
CA VAL A 108 -8.31 4.23 -14.15
C VAL A 108 -7.21 4.01 -13.11
N LEU A 109 -7.45 3.18 -12.09
CA LEU A 109 -6.46 2.82 -11.07
C LEU A 109 -5.25 2.09 -11.68
N VAL A 110 -5.48 1.16 -12.62
CA VAL A 110 -4.41 0.45 -13.35
C VAL A 110 -3.59 1.43 -14.19
N ILE A 111 -4.24 2.38 -14.88
CA ILE A 111 -3.56 3.43 -15.64
C ILE A 111 -2.68 4.29 -14.71
N LEU A 112 -3.21 4.72 -13.56
CA LEU A 112 -2.45 5.44 -12.53
C LEU A 112 -1.25 4.63 -12.01
N ALA A 113 -1.43 3.32 -11.83
CA ALA A 113 -0.39 2.44 -11.32
C ALA A 113 0.73 2.19 -12.33
N ILE A 114 0.40 1.86 -13.58
CA ILE A 114 1.38 1.43 -14.61
C ILE A 114 2.06 2.63 -15.28
N CYS A 115 1.33 3.70 -15.55
CA CYS A 115 1.84 4.79 -16.36
C CYS A 115 2.71 5.75 -15.54
N VAL A 116 3.98 5.36 -15.35
CA VAL A 116 5.01 6.17 -14.68
C VAL A 116 5.14 7.57 -15.31
N GLN A 117 4.92 7.69 -16.63
CA GLN A 117 4.96 8.98 -17.32
C GLN A 117 3.87 9.96 -16.84
N PHE A 118 2.66 9.48 -16.53
CA PHE A 118 1.59 10.35 -15.99
C PHE A 118 1.90 10.83 -14.58
N ARG A 119 2.74 10.09 -13.82
CA ARG A 119 3.20 10.53 -12.49
C ARG A 119 4.09 11.77 -12.54
N HIS A 120 4.71 12.05 -13.69
CA HIS A 120 5.53 13.26 -13.83
C HIS A 120 4.69 14.52 -13.99
N ASN A 121 3.50 14.41 -14.60
CA ASN A 121 2.57 15.52 -14.80
C ASN A 121 1.50 15.52 -13.70
N VAL A 122 1.71 16.36 -12.70
CA VAL A 122 0.82 16.49 -11.52
C VAL A 122 -0.63 16.80 -11.92
N ALA A 123 -0.87 17.60 -12.96
CA ALA A 123 -2.22 17.93 -13.41
C ALA A 123 -2.96 16.70 -13.95
N CYS A 124 -2.25 15.85 -14.72
CA CYS A 124 -2.82 14.60 -15.21
C CYS A 124 -3.13 13.62 -14.06
N GLY A 125 -2.22 13.54 -13.08
CA GLY A 125 -2.46 12.76 -11.86
C GLY A 125 -3.72 13.20 -11.12
N TYR A 126 -3.97 14.51 -11.00
CA TYR A 126 -5.20 15.03 -10.39
C TYR A 126 -6.45 14.66 -11.19
N ILE A 127 -6.44 14.82 -12.51
CA ILE A 127 -7.60 14.48 -13.36
C ILE A 127 -7.93 12.99 -13.23
N LEU A 128 -6.93 12.12 -13.32
CA LEU A 128 -7.11 10.68 -13.17
C LEU A 128 -7.54 10.30 -11.74
N GLY A 129 -6.98 10.95 -10.71
CA GLY A 129 -7.37 10.76 -9.32
C GLY A 129 -8.83 11.12 -9.07
N TRP A 130 -9.29 12.27 -9.56
CA TRP A 130 -10.70 12.67 -9.47
C TRP A 130 -11.62 11.74 -10.26
N LEU A 131 -11.23 11.37 -11.49
CA LEU A 131 -11.99 10.42 -12.28
C LEU A 131 -12.15 9.07 -11.56
N PHE A 132 -11.08 8.59 -10.91
CA PHE A 132 -11.13 7.41 -10.06
C PHE A 132 -12.09 7.58 -8.90
N VAL A 133 -12.03 8.71 -8.18
CA VAL A 133 -12.88 9.00 -7.02
C VAL A 133 -14.35 8.98 -7.41
N GLU A 134 -14.73 9.71 -8.47
CA GLU A 134 -16.10 9.79 -8.98
C GLU A 134 -16.62 8.41 -9.41
N THR A 135 -15.86 7.68 -10.24
CA THR A 135 -16.28 6.37 -10.75
C THR A 135 -16.36 5.31 -9.64
N ALA A 136 -15.43 5.31 -8.69
CA ALA A 136 -15.46 4.40 -7.55
C ALA A 136 -16.60 4.72 -6.58
N ALA A 137 -16.83 6.00 -6.28
CA ALA A 137 -17.92 6.45 -5.41
C ALA A 137 -19.27 6.03 -5.99
N MET A 138 -19.51 6.33 -7.27
CA MET A 138 -20.72 5.91 -8.01
C MET A 138 -20.84 4.38 -8.09
N GLY A 139 -19.73 3.68 -8.32
CA GLY A 139 -19.72 2.22 -8.39
C GLY A 139 -20.20 1.58 -7.09
N ILE A 140 -19.63 1.98 -5.95
CA ILE A 140 -19.95 1.39 -4.65
C ILE A 140 -21.40 1.68 -4.25
N VAL A 141 -21.86 2.93 -4.36
CA VAL A 141 -23.23 3.31 -3.94
C VAL A 141 -24.33 2.66 -4.77
N LEU A 142 -24.11 2.47 -6.06
CA LEU A 142 -25.05 1.79 -6.93
C LEU A 142 -25.07 0.27 -6.68
N MET A 143 -23.95 -0.32 -6.25
CA MET A 143 -23.86 -1.73 -5.85
C MET A 143 -24.40 -2.02 -4.45
N MET A 144 -24.63 -1.01 -3.59
CA MET A 144 -25.19 -1.23 -2.26
C MET A 144 -26.65 -1.73 -2.35
N PRO A 145 -26.99 -2.86 -1.71
CA PRO A 145 -28.34 -3.43 -1.73
C PRO A 145 -29.36 -2.53 -1.03
N GLU A 146 -29.04 -1.97 0.13
CA GLU A 146 -29.94 -1.09 0.88
C GLU A 146 -29.32 0.27 1.19
N ARG A 147 -29.91 1.33 0.65
CA ARG A 147 -29.40 2.70 0.75
C ARG A 147 -30.04 3.48 1.90
N SER A 148 -30.13 2.89 3.08
CA SER A 148 -30.58 3.64 4.26
C SER A 148 -29.51 4.65 4.67
N LEU A 149 -29.93 5.90 4.88
CA LEU A 149 -29.03 6.99 5.25
C LEU A 149 -28.33 6.72 6.59
N GLU A 150 -29.06 6.13 7.54
CA GLU A 150 -28.55 5.79 8.87
C GLU A 150 -27.41 4.79 8.81
N HIS A 151 -27.58 3.66 8.10
CA HIS A 151 -26.54 2.64 7.97
C HIS A 151 -25.32 3.17 7.21
N ILE A 152 -25.53 3.97 6.16
CA ILE A 152 -24.42 4.57 5.41
C ILE A 152 -23.64 5.55 6.29
N CYS A 153 -24.32 6.41 7.04
CA CYS A 153 -23.68 7.38 7.95
C CYS A 153 -22.91 6.68 9.07
N LEU A 154 -23.52 5.67 9.71
CA LEU A 154 -22.89 4.87 10.75
C LEU A 154 -21.64 4.15 10.21
N THR A 155 -21.75 3.51 9.04
CA THR A 155 -20.62 2.81 8.42
C THR A 155 -19.52 3.78 8.01
N LEU A 156 -19.85 4.95 7.46
CA LEU A 156 -18.90 6.01 7.16
C LEU A 156 -18.10 6.41 8.40
N LEU A 157 -18.78 6.62 9.52
CA LEU A 157 -18.17 7.01 10.79
C LEU A 157 -17.23 5.91 11.32
N VAL A 158 -17.67 4.66 11.31
CA VAL A 158 -16.84 3.52 11.77
C VAL A 158 -15.63 3.33 10.86
N ALA A 159 -15.83 3.33 9.52
CA ALA A 159 -14.75 3.17 8.55
C ALA A 159 -13.71 4.29 8.64
N LEU A 160 -14.15 5.54 8.80
CA LEU A 160 -13.24 6.68 9.00
C LEU A 160 -12.46 6.55 10.31
N SER A 161 -13.13 6.16 11.39
CA SER A 161 -12.49 5.97 12.70
C SER A 161 -11.41 4.88 12.65
N VAL A 162 -11.72 3.73 12.04
CA VAL A 162 -10.77 2.62 11.86
C VAL A 162 -9.60 3.04 10.98
N LEU A 163 -9.86 3.76 9.87
CA LEU A 163 -8.82 4.27 8.99
C LEU A 163 -7.87 5.22 9.76
N VAL A 164 -8.41 6.24 10.44
CA VAL A 164 -7.62 7.20 11.22
C VAL A 164 -6.80 6.46 12.27
N PHE A 165 -7.40 5.53 13.00
CA PHE A 165 -6.70 4.73 13.99
C PHE A 165 -5.55 3.92 13.39
N CYS A 166 -5.77 3.21 12.27
CA CYS A 166 -4.72 2.45 11.58
C CYS A 166 -3.56 3.34 11.11
N TYR A 167 -3.87 4.53 10.60
CA TYR A 167 -2.86 5.46 10.12
C TYR A 167 -2.06 6.11 11.25
N LEU A 168 -2.71 6.44 12.38
CA LEU A 168 -2.04 6.88 13.61
C LEU A 168 -1.15 5.79 14.18
N LEU A 169 -1.62 4.53 14.22
CA LEU A 169 -0.79 3.39 14.59
C LEU A 169 0.44 3.29 13.70
N GLY A 170 0.30 3.41 12.38
CA GLY A 170 1.45 3.42 11.46
C GLY A 170 2.50 4.49 11.79
N ALA A 171 2.07 5.67 12.23
CA ALA A 171 2.95 6.74 12.67
C ALA A 171 3.68 6.37 13.98
N TRP A 172 2.99 5.73 14.93
CA TRP A 172 3.50 5.47 16.29
C TRP A 172 4.32 4.18 16.42
N VAL A 173 3.98 3.11 15.70
CA VAL A 173 4.63 1.79 15.90
C VAL A 173 6.13 1.85 15.55
N PRO A 174 7.04 1.34 16.40
CA PRO A 174 8.49 1.33 16.13
C PRO A 174 8.86 0.36 15.02
N LYS A 175 9.82 0.71 14.15
CA LYS A 175 10.18 -0.05 12.93
C LYS A 175 10.46 -1.55 13.17
N VAL A 176 10.92 -1.92 14.36
CA VAL A 176 11.26 -3.30 14.76
C VAL A 176 10.06 -4.24 14.73
N VAL A 177 8.85 -3.74 15.03
CA VAL A 177 7.64 -4.56 15.12
C VAL A 177 6.96 -4.75 13.76
N LEU A 178 7.35 -3.97 12.76
CA LEU A 178 6.58 -3.92 11.52
C LEU A 178 7.04 -4.94 10.48
N PRO A 179 6.08 -5.52 9.75
CA PRO A 179 6.37 -6.47 8.70
C PRO A 179 7.33 -5.87 7.68
N GLY A 180 8.35 -6.64 7.31
CA GLY A 180 9.25 -6.29 6.20
C GLY A 180 8.48 -6.30 4.88
N GLU A 181 9.10 -5.76 3.83
CA GLU A 181 8.53 -5.77 2.47
C GLU A 181 8.18 -7.20 2.01
N ILE A 182 9.07 -8.16 2.27
CA ILE A 182 8.84 -9.59 1.99
C ILE A 182 7.63 -10.13 2.77
N THR A 183 7.45 -9.73 4.03
CA THR A 183 6.32 -10.15 4.85
C THR A 183 5.01 -9.59 4.32
N VAL A 184 4.99 -8.30 3.93
CA VAL A 184 3.80 -7.68 3.31
C VAL A 184 3.48 -8.35 1.98
N PHE A 185 4.50 -8.66 1.17
CA PHE A 185 4.31 -9.40 -0.09
C PHE A 185 3.72 -10.81 0.15
N LEU A 186 4.28 -11.57 1.09
CA LEU A 186 3.75 -12.89 1.44
C LEU A 186 2.31 -12.79 1.96
N PHE A 187 2.02 -11.79 2.79
CA PHE A 187 0.69 -11.52 3.31
C PHE A 187 -0.30 -11.21 2.17
N LEU A 188 0.11 -10.40 1.19
CA LEU A 188 -0.68 -10.12 -0.02
C LEU A 188 -0.96 -11.40 -0.84
N VAL A 189 0.05 -12.27 -1.03
CA VAL A 189 -0.14 -13.54 -1.74
C VAL A 189 -1.16 -14.44 -1.03
N ILE A 190 -1.05 -14.56 0.30
CA ILE A 190 -2.01 -15.33 1.12
C ILE A 190 -3.41 -14.73 0.99
N PHE A 191 -3.53 -13.40 1.07
CA PHE A 191 -4.79 -12.70 0.89
C PHE A 191 -5.45 -13.02 -0.45
N ILE A 192 -4.69 -12.95 -1.55
CA ILE A 192 -5.19 -13.21 -2.90
C ILE A 192 -5.69 -14.66 -3.01
N VAL A 193 -4.89 -15.63 -2.55
CA VAL A 193 -5.28 -17.06 -2.59
C VAL A 193 -6.57 -17.30 -1.79
N MET A 194 -6.64 -16.79 -0.56
CA MET A 194 -7.83 -16.93 0.27
C MET A 194 -9.05 -16.21 -0.33
N SER A 195 -8.86 -15.03 -0.91
CA SER A 195 -9.92 -14.28 -1.58
C SER A 195 -10.49 -15.05 -2.77
N ILE A 196 -9.64 -15.64 -3.62
CA ILE A 196 -10.07 -16.48 -4.75
C ILE A 196 -10.91 -17.65 -4.23
N ILE A 197 -10.42 -18.37 -3.21
CA ILE A 197 -11.15 -19.52 -2.64
C ILE A 197 -12.52 -19.09 -2.10
N LEU A 198 -12.58 -18.04 -1.28
CA LEU A 198 -13.85 -17.57 -0.68
C LEU A 198 -14.83 -17.02 -1.72
N LEU A 199 -14.35 -16.28 -2.72
CA LEU A 199 -15.21 -15.78 -3.80
C LEU A 199 -15.73 -16.93 -4.66
N THR A 200 -14.90 -17.92 -5.02
CA THR A 200 -15.36 -19.10 -5.75
C THR A 200 -16.39 -19.89 -4.94
N LEU A 201 -16.14 -20.14 -3.65
CA LEU A 201 -17.10 -20.81 -2.76
C LEU A 201 -18.41 -20.02 -2.64
N SER A 202 -18.32 -18.69 -2.55
CA SER A 202 -19.49 -17.81 -2.51
C SER A 202 -20.31 -17.89 -3.80
N ILE A 203 -19.66 -17.94 -4.97
CA ILE A 203 -20.35 -18.03 -6.27
C ILE A 203 -20.99 -19.40 -6.46
N VAL A 204 -20.28 -20.48 -6.09
CA VAL A 204 -20.75 -21.86 -6.30
C VAL A 204 -21.85 -22.25 -5.30
N THR A 205 -21.72 -21.84 -4.03
CA THR A 205 -22.64 -22.28 -2.97
C THR A 205 -23.79 -21.30 -2.73
N ASP A 206 -23.63 -20.04 -3.14
CA ASP A 206 -24.52 -18.90 -2.87
C ASP A 206 -24.94 -18.73 -1.39
N GLN A 207 -24.14 -19.26 -0.46
CA GLN A 207 -24.39 -19.07 0.97
C GLN A 207 -23.83 -17.72 1.44
N PRO A 208 -24.61 -16.91 2.19
CA PRO A 208 -24.17 -15.59 2.66
C PRO A 208 -22.96 -15.67 3.59
N LYS A 209 -22.77 -16.80 4.29
CA LYS A 209 -21.64 -17.05 5.20
C LYS A 209 -20.28 -16.84 4.53
N TYR A 210 -20.12 -17.27 3.27
CA TYR A 210 -18.86 -17.10 2.54
C TYR A 210 -18.61 -15.64 2.15
N LYS A 211 -19.67 -14.89 1.83
CA LYS A 211 -19.62 -13.44 1.57
C LYS A 211 -19.17 -12.70 2.83
N THR A 212 -19.78 -13.00 3.98
CA THR A 212 -19.38 -12.41 5.28
C THR A 212 -17.93 -12.74 5.63
N LEU A 213 -17.52 -14.01 5.49
CA LEU A 213 -16.16 -14.43 5.78
C LEU A 213 -15.14 -13.71 4.89
N TYR A 214 -15.47 -13.49 3.62
CA TYR A 214 -14.65 -12.70 2.70
C TYR A 214 -14.48 -11.24 3.16
N PHE A 215 -15.55 -10.57 3.56
CA PHE A 215 -15.46 -9.18 4.03
C PHE A 215 -14.76 -9.04 5.38
N VAL A 216 -14.91 -10.01 6.30
CA VAL A 216 -14.15 -10.06 7.55
C VAL A 216 -12.66 -10.28 7.27
N LEU A 217 -12.33 -11.22 6.38
CA LEU A 217 -10.95 -11.44 5.92
C LEU A 217 -10.37 -10.16 5.35
N LEU A 218 -11.11 -9.48 4.46
CA LEU A 218 -10.71 -8.19 3.90
C LEU A 218 -10.43 -7.15 5.00
N ALA A 219 -11.30 -7.02 6.01
CA ALA A 219 -11.08 -6.11 7.14
C ALA A 219 -9.76 -6.37 7.86
N VAL A 220 -9.51 -7.65 8.19
CA VAL A 220 -8.32 -8.09 8.92
C VAL A 220 -7.04 -7.81 8.12
N PHE A 221 -7.08 -8.01 6.80
CA PHE A 221 -5.94 -7.76 5.93
C PHE A 221 -5.70 -6.27 5.63
N LEU A 222 -6.75 -5.44 5.66
CA LEU A 222 -6.63 -3.99 5.46
C LEU A 222 -5.92 -3.29 6.61
N VAL A 223 -6.03 -3.78 7.85
CA VAL A 223 -5.37 -3.18 9.03
C VAL A 223 -3.85 -3.12 8.86
N PRO A 224 -3.11 -4.24 8.71
CA PRO A 224 -1.66 -4.20 8.56
C PRO A 224 -1.23 -3.50 7.26
N THR A 225 -2.01 -3.62 6.18
CA THR A 225 -1.75 -2.92 4.91
C THR A 225 -1.83 -1.40 5.08
N SER A 226 -2.83 -0.90 5.81
CA SER A 226 -3.00 0.52 6.10
C SER A 226 -1.92 1.06 7.03
N VAL A 227 -1.55 0.29 8.06
CA VAL A 227 -0.42 0.60 8.94
C VAL A 227 0.87 0.70 8.13
N TYR A 228 1.13 -0.26 7.24
CA TYR A 228 2.30 -0.25 6.34
C TYR A 228 2.30 0.96 5.40
N HIS A 229 1.18 1.24 4.71
CA HIS A 229 1.05 2.40 3.83
C HIS A 229 1.29 3.73 4.57
N SER A 230 0.77 3.87 5.79
CA SER A 230 1.04 5.04 6.63
C SER A 230 2.54 5.24 6.84
N GLN A 231 3.32 4.18 7.08
CA GLN A 231 4.78 4.31 7.26
C GLN A 231 5.51 4.75 6.00
N VAL A 232 5.06 4.29 4.84
CA VAL A 232 5.63 4.71 3.57
C VAL A 232 5.37 6.20 3.36
N ILE A 233 4.15 6.67 3.65
CA ILE A 233 3.78 8.10 3.56
C ILE A 233 4.61 8.96 4.51
N HIS A 234 4.90 8.47 5.72
CA HIS A 234 5.75 9.15 6.70
C HIS A 234 7.25 9.14 6.33
N GLY A 235 7.63 8.59 5.16
CA GLY A 235 9.02 8.52 4.72
C GLY A 235 9.91 7.64 5.61
N ARG A 236 9.31 6.78 6.47
CA ARG A 236 10.07 5.99 7.45
C ARG A 236 10.82 4.82 6.83
N ARG A 237 10.36 4.32 5.68
CA ARG A 237 10.96 3.17 4.98
C ARG A 237 11.66 3.53 3.68
N PHE A 238 11.04 4.40 2.88
CA PHE A 238 11.54 4.78 1.56
C PHE A 238 11.51 6.28 1.41
N ARG A 239 12.46 6.82 0.64
CA ARG A 239 12.43 8.23 0.22
C ARG A 239 11.39 8.37 -0.88
N VAL A 240 10.26 8.98 -0.56
CA VAL A 240 9.15 9.14 -1.50
C VAL A 240 9.38 10.38 -2.37
N PRO A 241 9.27 10.31 -3.71
CA PRO A 241 9.34 11.49 -4.56
C PRO A 241 8.17 12.44 -4.25
N SER A 242 8.48 13.73 -4.06
CA SER A 242 7.48 14.74 -3.68
C SER A 242 6.32 14.89 -4.68
N LYS A 243 6.51 14.49 -5.94
CA LYS A 243 5.51 14.53 -7.01
C LYS A 243 4.51 13.36 -6.98
N GLU A 244 4.79 12.29 -6.24
CA GLU A 244 3.95 11.08 -6.24
C GLU A 244 2.83 11.10 -5.17
N PHE A 245 2.64 12.21 -4.45
CA PHE A 245 1.68 12.30 -3.34
C PHE A 245 0.24 11.95 -3.73
N ILE A 246 -0.15 12.15 -4.99
CA ILE A 246 -1.49 11.81 -5.49
C ILE A 246 -1.72 10.30 -5.46
N ASN A 247 -0.74 9.48 -5.85
CA ASN A 247 -0.87 8.02 -5.82
C ASN A 247 -1.02 7.50 -4.39
N PHE A 248 -0.29 8.12 -3.45
CA PHE A 248 -0.45 7.83 -2.03
C PHE A 248 -1.80 8.28 -1.49
N ALA A 249 -2.29 9.46 -1.89
CA ALA A 249 -3.61 9.93 -1.51
C ALA A 249 -4.72 9.00 -2.05
N VAL A 250 -4.62 8.55 -3.30
CA VAL A 250 -5.50 7.55 -3.89
C VAL A 250 -5.42 6.23 -3.13
N SER A 251 -4.23 5.79 -2.71
CA SER A 251 -4.08 4.56 -1.91
C SER A 251 -4.74 4.67 -0.53
N VAL A 252 -4.66 5.84 0.13
CA VAL A 252 -5.38 6.11 1.38
C VAL A 252 -6.89 6.05 1.15
N TYR A 253 -7.37 6.66 0.07
CA TYR A 253 -8.77 6.65 -0.32
C TYR A 253 -9.27 5.23 -0.68
N VAL A 254 -8.47 4.42 -1.37
CA VAL A 254 -8.78 2.99 -1.63
C VAL A 254 -8.93 2.24 -0.32
N ASN A 255 -8.01 2.41 0.64
CA ASN A 255 -8.14 1.77 1.95
C ASN A 255 -9.44 2.19 2.66
N PHE A 256 -9.81 3.46 2.59
CA PHE A 256 -11.09 3.95 3.09
C PHE A 256 -12.28 3.23 2.43
N LEU A 257 -12.34 3.18 1.10
CA LEU A 257 -13.42 2.51 0.37
C LEU A 257 -13.53 1.03 0.74
N MET A 258 -12.39 0.35 0.87
CA MET A 258 -12.34 -1.07 1.20
C MET A 258 -12.76 -1.33 2.66
N PHE A 259 -12.39 -0.45 3.61
CA PHE A 259 -12.90 -0.51 4.98
C PHE A 259 -14.41 -0.26 5.02
N PHE A 260 -14.89 0.76 4.31
CA PHE A 260 -16.32 1.06 4.21
C PHE A 260 -17.10 -0.15 3.67
N ALA A 261 -16.69 -0.69 2.52
CA ALA A 261 -17.35 -1.86 1.93
C ALA A 261 -17.32 -3.06 2.89
N SER A 262 -16.16 -3.35 3.47
CA SER A 262 -16.00 -4.46 4.42
C SER A 262 -16.92 -4.33 5.65
N ILE A 263 -16.96 -3.15 6.28
CA ILE A 263 -17.80 -2.90 7.45
C ILE A 263 -19.28 -2.93 7.06
N TYR A 264 -19.65 -2.27 5.96
CA TYR A 264 -21.04 -2.17 5.50
C TYR A 264 -21.62 -3.56 5.23
N TYR A 265 -20.92 -4.37 4.43
CA TYR A 265 -21.39 -5.73 4.13
C TYR A 265 -21.34 -6.66 5.35
N SER A 266 -20.43 -6.43 6.30
CA SER A 266 -20.40 -7.21 7.54
C SER A 266 -21.57 -6.88 8.47
N MET A 267 -21.96 -5.60 8.56
CA MET A 267 -23.14 -5.16 9.31
C MET A 267 -24.42 -5.66 8.65
N TRP A 268 -24.53 -5.55 7.33
CA TRP A 268 -25.69 -5.99 6.58
C TRP A 268 -25.93 -7.50 6.68
N ALA A 269 -24.86 -8.30 6.70
CA ALA A 269 -24.96 -9.75 6.77
C ALA A 269 -25.59 -10.29 8.06
N TRP A 270 -25.79 -9.46 9.10
CA TRP A 270 -26.45 -9.87 10.34
C TRP A 270 -27.96 -9.70 10.32
N GLU A 271 -28.51 -8.96 9.36
CA GLU A 271 -29.96 -8.74 9.24
C GLU A 271 -30.67 -9.86 8.43
N TRP A 272 -29.91 -10.80 7.86
CA TRP A 272 -30.38 -11.95 7.06
C TRP A 272 -30.05 -13.29 7.72
#